data_AF-A0A292PYV6-F1
#
_entry.id   AF-A0A292PYV6-F1
#
_cell.length_a   1.000
_cell.length_b   1.000
_cell.length_c   1.000
_cell.angle_alpha   90.00
_cell.angle_beta   90.00
_cell.angle_gamma   90.00
#
_symmetry.space_group_name_H-M   'P 1'
#
loop_
_entity.id
_entity.type
_entity.pdbx_description
1 polymer ?
#
loop_
_entity_poly.entity_id
_entity_poly.type
_entity_poly.pdbx_seq_one_letter_code
_entity_poly.pdbx_strand_id
1 'polypeptide(L)'
;MEWSAGISGLVDAFSSMDELLTPKLAFLPPGVATTTTWGGVGGDISSVFPSLSGISPPPLPDRYAELRGRFTAGREKILTEFWERLLPDLEKETAVAKIFGGGIILQVEFKDLGSLPKEKTAVITKRGAVVLKNVLPDNEALGMKESLKAHIRRNTCAQGFSPPRIHHY
;
A
#
# COMPACT_ATOMS: atom_id res chain seq x y z
N MET A 1 -1.57 25.20 -3.01
CA MET A 1 -2.39 24.99 -4.22
C MET A 1 -1.59 24.17 -5.25
N GLU A 2 -1.10 22.99 -4.88
CA GLU A 2 -0.07 22.29 -5.69
C GLU A 2 -0.30 20.78 -5.79
N TRP A 3 -1.58 20.37 -5.80
CA TRP A 3 -1.95 18.95 -5.93
C TRP A 3 -3.03 18.69 -6.99
N SER A 4 -3.59 19.72 -7.65
CA SER A 4 -4.54 19.49 -8.76
C SER A 4 -3.84 19.12 -10.07
N ALA A 5 -2.55 19.47 -10.24
CA ALA A 5 -1.78 19.14 -11.44
C ALA A 5 -1.42 17.64 -11.54
N GLY A 6 -1.31 16.93 -10.41
CA GLY A 6 -0.94 15.51 -10.41
C GLY A 6 -2.06 14.55 -10.82
N ILE A 7 -3.32 14.95 -10.68
CA ILE A 7 -4.48 14.10 -11.00
C ILE A 7 -4.82 14.19 -12.49
N SER A 8 -4.71 15.38 -13.10
CA SER A 8 -4.86 15.54 -14.56
C SER A 8 -3.83 14.68 -15.31
N GLY A 9 -2.58 14.70 -14.86
CA GLY A 9 -1.50 13.91 -15.47
C GLY A 9 -1.71 12.39 -15.41
N LEU A 10 -2.50 11.87 -14.46
CA LEU A 10 -2.80 10.44 -14.37
C LEU A 10 -3.87 10.02 -15.40
N VAL A 11 -4.83 10.91 -15.68
CA VAL A 11 -5.87 10.68 -16.70
C VAL A 11 -5.27 10.84 -18.10
N ASP A 12 -4.42 11.85 -18.28
CA ASP A 12 -3.66 12.06 -19.52
C ASP A 12 -2.67 10.92 -19.78
N ALA A 13 -2.01 10.38 -18.74
CA ALA A 13 -1.14 9.21 -18.86
C ALA A 13 -1.93 7.93 -19.22
N PHE A 14 -3.19 7.81 -18.81
CA PHE A 14 -4.02 6.65 -19.13
C PHE A 14 -4.55 6.72 -20.58
N SER A 15 -4.94 7.91 -21.06
CA SER A 15 -5.25 8.16 -22.48
C SER A 15 -4.02 7.99 -23.38
N SER A 16 -2.86 8.48 -22.96
CA SER A 16 -1.60 8.34 -23.72
C SER A 16 -1.08 6.89 -23.74
N MET A 17 -1.47 6.06 -22.76
CA MET A 17 -1.14 4.64 -22.73
C MET A 17 -1.95 3.80 -23.73
N ASP A 18 -3.11 4.29 -24.18
CA ASP A 18 -3.90 3.67 -25.26
C ASP A 18 -3.27 3.97 -26.65
N GLU A 19 -2.68 5.15 -26.82
CA GLU A 19 -2.05 5.60 -28.08
C GLU A 19 -0.71 4.91 -28.38
N LEU A 20 -0.05 4.32 -27.37
CA LEU A 20 1.21 3.58 -27.49
C LEU A 20 1.04 2.08 -27.78
N LEU A 21 -0.19 1.59 -27.97
CA LEU A 21 -0.50 0.17 -28.22
C LEU A 21 -0.62 -0.21 -29.71
N THR A 22 -0.17 0.64 -30.64
CA THR A 22 -0.03 0.25 -32.05
C THR A 22 1.39 -0.26 -32.35
N PRO A 23 1.57 -1.51 -32.82
CA PRO A 23 2.90 -2.10 -32.91
C PRO A 23 3.63 -1.62 -34.18
N LYS A 24 4.76 -0.94 -34.02
CA LYS A 24 5.80 -0.90 -35.08
C LYS A 24 6.81 -2.01 -34.80
N LEU A 25 6.54 -3.15 -35.42
CA LEU A 25 7.29 -4.39 -35.35
C LEU A 25 8.77 -4.19 -35.70
N ALA A 26 9.68 -4.40 -34.75
CA ALA A 26 11.09 -4.64 -35.01
C ALA A 26 11.55 -5.81 -34.12
N PHE A 27 11.77 -6.94 -34.78
CA PHE A 27 12.15 -8.23 -34.21
C PHE A 27 13.64 -8.18 -33.80
N LEU A 28 13.96 -8.50 -32.54
CA LEU A 28 15.33 -8.84 -32.11
C LEU A 28 15.34 -10.20 -31.40
N PRO A 29 16.40 -11.00 -31.57
CA PRO A 29 16.41 -12.43 -31.23
C PRO A 29 16.48 -12.70 -29.71
N PRO A 30 16.01 -13.88 -29.25
CA PRO A 30 15.86 -14.17 -27.82
C PRO A 30 17.22 -14.46 -27.17
N GLY A 31 17.63 -13.60 -26.24
CA GLY A 31 18.77 -13.81 -25.34
C GLY A 31 18.32 -14.24 -23.95
N VAL A 32 18.53 -15.51 -23.64
CA VAL A 32 18.69 -16.17 -22.32
C VAL A 32 18.05 -15.48 -21.10
N ALA A 33 16.97 -16.08 -20.60
CA ALA A 33 16.49 -15.85 -19.25
C ALA A 33 17.45 -16.49 -18.23
N THR A 34 18.20 -15.69 -17.48
CA THR A 34 18.93 -16.16 -16.31
C THR A 34 17.94 -16.49 -15.21
N THR A 35 17.82 -17.77 -14.87
CA THR A 35 17.09 -18.26 -13.69
C THR A 35 17.68 -17.67 -12.42
N THR A 36 16.90 -16.89 -11.65
CA THR A 36 17.28 -16.49 -10.30
C THR A 36 17.35 -17.72 -9.41
N THR A 37 18.56 -18.12 -9.06
CA THR A 37 18.85 -19.06 -7.99
C THR A 37 18.44 -18.43 -6.66
N TRP A 38 17.62 -19.13 -5.89
CA TRP A 38 17.38 -18.83 -4.48
C TRP A 38 18.67 -19.12 -3.70
N GLY A 39 19.52 -18.10 -3.56
CA GLY A 39 20.73 -18.11 -2.76
C GLY A 39 20.69 -16.92 -1.80
N GLY A 40 20.51 -17.19 -0.51
CA GLY A 40 20.48 -16.16 0.52
C GLY A 40 21.82 -15.43 0.64
N VAL A 41 21.78 -14.12 0.46
CA VAL A 41 22.72 -13.18 1.11
C VAL A 41 21.85 -12.23 1.92
N GLY A 42 21.83 -12.48 3.22
CA GLY A 42 20.98 -11.77 4.16
C GLY A 42 21.37 -10.31 4.30
N GLY A 43 20.35 -9.45 4.42
CA GLY A 43 20.47 -8.19 5.15
C GLY A 43 20.07 -6.92 4.41
N ASP A 44 19.86 -6.94 3.10
CA ASP A 44 19.46 -5.73 2.37
C ASP A 44 18.04 -5.83 1.83
N ILE A 45 17.12 -5.08 2.43
CA ILE A 45 15.75 -4.93 1.95
C ILE A 45 15.69 -4.31 0.55
N SER A 46 16.74 -3.60 0.10
CA SER A 46 16.85 -3.10 -1.26
C SER A 46 16.95 -4.22 -2.32
N SER A 47 17.40 -5.42 -1.91
CA SER A 47 17.46 -6.61 -2.78
C SER A 47 16.09 -7.24 -3.05
N VAL A 48 15.15 -7.08 -2.10
CA VAL A 48 13.78 -7.59 -2.20
C VAL A 48 12.82 -6.50 -2.69
N PHE A 49 13.15 -5.23 -2.40
CA PHE A 49 12.41 -4.05 -2.83
C PHE A 49 13.32 -3.17 -3.69
N PRO A 50 13.39 -3.41 -5.01
CA PRO A 50 14.16 -2.60 -5.94
C PRO A 50 13.82 -1.09 -5.84
N SER A 51 12.58 -0.78 -5.44
CA SER A 51 12.12 0.60 -5.18
C SER A 51 12.90 1.34 -4.09
N LEU A 52 13.62 0.65 -3.21
CA LEU A 52 14.46 1.26 -2.16
C LEU A 52 15.89 1.52 -2.62
N SER A 53 16.30 0.97 -3.77
CA SER A 53 17.67 1.06 -4.29
C SER A 53 17.94 2.34 -5.09
N GLY A 54 16.89 3.15 -5.37
CA GLY A 54 16.98 4.31 -6.27
C GLY A 54 17.14 3.94 -7.75
N ILE A 55 17.23 2.65 -8.07
CA ILE A 55 17.30 2.13 -9.44
C ILE A 55 15.87 1.93 -9.93
N SER A 56 15.54 2.49 -11.09
CA SER A 56 14.24 2.21 -11.71
C SER A 56 14.14 0.72 -12.00
N PRO A 57 13.08 0.03 -11.54
CA PRO A 57 12.89 -1.37 -11.88
C PRO A 57 12.79 -1.52 -13.41
N PRO A 58 13.26 -2.65 -13.97
CA PRO A 58 13.04 -2.96 -15.37
C PRO A 58 11.54 -2.98 -15.67
N PRO A 59 11.14 -2.73 -16.93
CA PRO A 59 9.74 -2.81 -17.32
C PRO A 59 9.16 -4.17 -16.94
N LEU A 60 7.89 -4.17 -16.51
CA LEU A 60 7.19 -5.39 -16.17
C LEU A 60 7.10 -6.30 -17.41
N PRO A 61 7.22 -7.63 -17.26
CA PRO A 61 7.09 -8.56 -18.38
C PRO A 61 5.76 -8.39 -19.14
N ASP A 62 5.80 -8.55 -20.47
CA ASP A 62 4.66 -8.35 -21.39
C ASP A 62 3.40 -9.13 -21.02
N ARG A 63 3.56 -10.28 -20.36
CA ARG A 63 2.44 -11.09 -19.83
C ARG A 63 1.46 -10.29 -18.96
N TYR A 64 1.92 -9.21 -18.31
CA TYR A 64 1.06 -8.34 -17.50
C TYR A 64 0.23 -7.39 -18.36
N ALA A 65 0.74 -6.93 -19.50
CA ALA A 65 -0.03 -6.17 -20.48
C ALA A 65 -1.10 -7.07 -21.13
N GLU A 66 -0.73 -8.29 -21.51
CA GLU A 66 -1.68 -9.30 -21.99
C GLU A 66 -2.76 -9.64 -20.95
N LEU A 67 -2.38 -9.74 -19.67
CA LEU A 67 -3.32 -9.97 -18.59
C LEU A 67 -4.30 -8.80 -18.43
N ARG A 68 -3.81 -7.56 -18.45
CA ARG A 68 -4.67 -6.36 -18.41
C ARG A 68 -5.63 -6.34 -19.61
N GLY A 69 -5.11 -6.59 -20.81
CA GLY A 69 -5.93 -6.67 -22.03
C GLY A 69 -7.06 -7.69 -21.90
N ARG A 70 -6.79 -8.88 -21.36
CA ARG A 70 -7.83 -9.91 -21.11
C ARG A 70 -8.90 -9.49 -20.11
N PHE A 71 -8.58 -8.67 -19.11
CA PHE A 71 -9.57 -8.18 -18.13
C PHE A 71 -10.39 -7.00 -18.66
N THR A 72 -9.80 -6.18 -19.52
CA THR A 72 -10.45 -4.98 -20.07
C THR A 72 -11.28 -5.29 -21.32
N ALA A 73 -10.89 -6.30 -22.11
CA ALA A 73 -11.52 -6.65 -23.39
C ALA A 73 -13.05 -6.77 -23.30
N GLY A 74 -13.75 -5.94 -24.07
CA GLY A 74 -15.21 -5.91 -24.15
C GLY A 74 -15.90 -5.24 -22.95
N ARG A 75 -15.15 -4.62 -22.04
CA ARG A 75 -15.63 -3.90 -20.85
C ARG A 75 -15.04 -2.51 -20.73
N GLU A 76 -14.34 -2.02 -21.74
CA GLU A 76 -13.61 -0.75 -21.76
C GLU A 76 -14.52 0.41 -21.33
N LYS A 77 -15.66 0.55 -22.01
CA LYS A 77 -16.64 1.60 -21.73
C LYS A 77 -17.19 1.52 -20.30
N ILE A 78 -17.50 0.30 -19.84
CA ILE A 78 -18.03 0.06 -18.49
C ILE A 78 -16.98 0.44 -17.44
N LEU A 79 -15.73 0.07 -17.65
CA LEU A 79 -14.62 0.40 -16.74
C LEU A 79 -14.39 1.91 -16.68
N THR A 80 -14.42 2.60 -17.82
CA THR A 80 -14.30 4.05 -17.88
C THR A 80 -15.44 4.74 -17.12
N GLU A 81 -16.70 4.37 -17.39
CA GLU A 81 -17.86 4.93 -16.68
C GLU A 81 -17.81 4.66 -15.17
N PHE A 82 -17.36 3.46 -14.76
CA PHE A 82 -17.16 3.15 -13.35
C PHE A 82 -16.09 4.04 -12.71
N TRP A 83 -14.98 4.28 -13.42
CA TRP A 83 -13.89 5.11 -12.92
C TRP A 83 -14.30 6.59 -12.81
N GLU A 84 -14.97 7.11 -13.84
CA GLU A 84 -15.53 8.46 -13.85
C GLU A 84 -16.52 8.69 -12.71
N ARG A 85 -17.30 7.67 -12.34
CA ARG A 85 -18.19 7.72 -11.17
C ARG A 85 -17.44 7.58 -9.84
N LEU A 86 -16.39 6.76 -9.78
CA LEU A 86 -15.65 6.47 -8.54
C LEU A 86 -14.79 7.64 -8.08
N LEU A 87 -14.14 8.35 -9.01
CA LEU A 87 -13.21 9.44 -8.67
C LEU A 87 -13.87 10.57 -7.85
N PRO A 88 -15.06 11.11 -8.22
CA PRO A 88 -15.73 12.14 -7.42
C PRO A 88 -16.15 11.65 -6.03
N ASP A 89 -16.58 10.39 -5.91
CA ASP A 89 -16.97 9.83 -4.62
C ASP A 89 -15.76 9.63 -3.70
N LEU A 90 -14.62 9.25 -4.26
CA LEU A 90 -13.35 9.16 -3.54
C LEU A 90 -12.84 10.55 -3.12
N GLU A 91 -13.01 11.57 -3.96
CA GLU A 91 -12.64 12.95 -3.64
C GLU A 91 -13.45 13.48 -2.45
N LYS A 92 -14.79 13.26 -2.45
CA LYS A 92 -15.66 13.63 -1.32
C LYS A 92 -15.22 12.96 -0.03
N GLU A 93 -14.98 11.65 -0.04
CA GLU A 93 -14.55 10.92 1.16
C GLU A 93 -13.15 11.34 1.63
N THR A 94 -12.24 11.66 0.70
CA THR A 94 -10.92 12.19 1.03
C THR A 94 -11.00 13.58 1.64
N ALA A 95 -11.92 14.43 1.18
CA ALA A 95 -12.17 15.74 1.79
C ALA A 95 -12.68 15.60 3.23
N VAL A 96 -13.59 14.65 3.48
CA VAL A 96 -14.03 14.29 4.83
C VAL A 96 -12.83 13.83 5.67
N ALA A 97 -12.00 12.92 5.16
CA ALA A 97 -10.80 12.47 5.86
C ALA A 97 -9.82 13.60 6.20
N LYS A 98 -9.64 14.57 5.30
CA LYS A 98 -8.81 15.77 5.56
C LYS A 98 -9.36 16.64 6.68
N ILE A 99 -10.69 16.81 6.76
CA ILE A 99 -11.33 17.62 7.80
C ILE A 99 -11.25 16.93 9.17
N PHE A 100 -11.58 15.64 9.24
CA PHE A 100 -11.64 14.90 10.50
C PHE A 100 -10.27 14.37 10.97
N GLY A 101 -9.29 14.26 10.07
CA GLY A 101 -7.96 13.73 10.37
C GLY A 101 -8.02 12.35 11.02
N GLY A 102 -7.20 12.11 12.04
CA GLY A 102 -7.21 10.85 12.80
C GLY A 102 -8.51 10.58 13.57
N GLY A 103 -9.37 11.59 13.76
CA GLY A 103 -10.68 11.45 14.38
C GLY A 103 -11.72 10.74 13.50
N ILE A 104 -11.41 10.50 12.22
CA ILE A 104 -12.31 9.77 11.31
C ILE A 104 -12.44 8.29 11.65
N ILE A 105 -11.44 7.73 12.33
CA ILE A 105 -11.45 6.33 12.76
C ILE A 105 -12.25 6.24 14.05
N LEU A 106 -13.28 5.41 14.04
CA LEU A 106 -14.14 5.21 15.21
C LEU A 106 -13.33 4.64 16.37
N GLN A 107 -13.54 5.17 17.57
CA GLN A 107 -12.95 4.66 18.81
C GLN A 107 -14.06 4.04 19.67
N VAL A 108 -13.87 2.80 20.11
CA VAL A 108 -14.86 2.02 20.86
C VAL A 108 -14.20 1.40 22.08
N GLU A 109 -14.90 1.38 23.21
CA GLU A 109 -14.45 0.67 24.41
C GLU A 109 -14.58 -0.84 24.23
N PHE A 110 -13.57 -1.61 24.62
CA PHE A 110 -13.58 -3.07 24.47
C PHE A 110 -14.82 -3.73 25.12
N LYS A 111 -15.29 -3.18 26.24
CA LYS A 111 -16.48 -3.67 26.95
C LYS A 111 -17.77 -3.55 26.14
N ASP A 112 -17.84 -2.54 25.27
CA ASP A 112 -19.04 -2.21 24.49
C ASP A 112 -19.07 -2.92 23.13
N LEU A 113 -18.00 -3.67 22.80
CA LEU A 113 -17.83 -4.33 21.50
C LEU A 113 -18.99 -5.31 21.19
N GLY A 114 -19.49 -6.01 22.21
CA GLY A 114 -20.59 -6.97 22.06
C GLY A 114 -21.97 -6.33 21.91
N SER A 115 -22.12 -5.05 22.24
CA SER A 115 -23.40 -4.32 22.24
C SER A 115 -23.41 -3.14 21.27
N LEU A 116 -22.59 -3.18 20.22
CA LEU A 116 -22.50 -2.08 19.27
C LEU A 116 -23.80 -1.93 18.46
N PRO A 117 -24.37 -0.71 18.38
CA PRO A 117 -25.50 -0.43 17.51
C PRO A 117 -25.10 -0.60 16.04
N LYS A 118 -26.06 -1.02 15.20
CA LYS A 118 -25.84 -1.28 13.77
C LYS A 118 -25.23 -0.08 13.03
N GLU A 119 -25.55 1.14 13.45
CA GLU A 119 -24.99 2.37 12.89
C GLU A 119 -23.47 2.46 13.08
N LYS A 120 -22.96 2.13 14.27
CA LYS A 120 -21.51 2.11 14.54
C LYS A 120 -20.84 1.01 13.73
N THR A 121 -21.46 -0.16 13.62
CA THR A 121 -20.95 -1.25 12.79
C THR A 121 -20.88 -0.86 11.31
N ALA A 122 -21.90 -0.17 10.79
CA ALA A 122 -21.90 0.34 9.42
C ALA A 122 -20.77 1.36 9.19
N VAL A 123 -20.49 2.24 10.17
CA VAL A 123 -19.34 3.16 10.12
C VAL A 123 -18.02 2.40 10.12
N ILE A 124 -17.87 1.36 10.95
CA ILE A 124 -16.66 0.52 10.98
C ILE A 124 -16.45 -0.15 9.61
N THR A 125 -17.49 -0.75 9.03
CA THR A 125 -17.40 -1.37 7.70
C THR A 125 -17.10 -0.35 6.61
N LYS A 126 -17.69 0.85 6.69
CA LYS A 126 -17.43 1.93 5.72
C LYS A 126 -16.00 2.47 5.81
N ARG A 127 -15.46 2.61 7.03
CA ARG A 127 -14.10 3.15 7.27
C ARG A 127 -13.02 2.06 7.16
N GLY A 128 -13.37 0.79 7.31
CA GLY A 128 -12.45 -0.35 7.26
C GLY A 128 -11.53 -0.49 8.48
N ALA A 129 -11.68 0.37 9.49
CA ALA A 129 -10.82 0.39 10.68
C ALA A 129 -11.57 0.91 11.92
N VAL A 130 -11.12 0.47 13.10
CA VAL A 130 -11.64 0.88 14.42
C VAL A 130 -10.51 0.80 15.45
N VAL A 131 -10.49 1.74 16.40
CA VAL A 131 -9.60 1.68 17.57
C VAL A 131 -10.40 1.13 18.75
N LEU A 132 -9.95 0.00 19.30
CA LEU A 132 -10.49 -0.55 20.53
C LEU A 132 -9.68 -0.05 21.73
N LYS A 133 -10.34 0.67 22.63
CA LYS A 133 -9.75 1.18 23.87
C LYS A 133 -9.90 0.16 24.98
N ASN A 134 -8.94 0.21 25.92
CA ASN A 134 -9.00 -0.56 27.16
C ASN A 134 -9.15 -2.07 26.95
N VAL A 135 -8.50 -2.61 25.92
CA VAL A 135 -8.42 -4.05 25.67
C VAL A 135 -7.60 -4.74 26.76
N LEU A 136 -6.53 -4.07 27.22
CA LEU A 136 -5.65 -4.54 28.27
C LEU A 136 -5.47 -3.43 29.32
N PRO A 137 -5.39 -3.75 30.61
CA PRO A 137 -4.99 -2.80 31.64
C PRO A 137 -3.60 -2.20 31.38
N ASP A 138 -3.42 -0.91 31.71
CA ASP A 138 -2.18 -0.18 31.44
C ASP A 138 -0.95 -0.81 32.11
N ASN A 139 -1.10 -1.33 33.34
CA ASN A 139 -0.01 -1.98 34.08
C ASN A 139 0.50 -3.23 33.36
N GLU A 140 -0.40 -4.02 32.78
CA GLU A 140 -0.04 -5.24 32.05
C GLU A 140 0.62 -4.87 30.71
N ALA A 141 0.08 -3.87 30.00
CA ALA A 141 0.67 -3.36 28.75
C ALA A 141 2.10 -2.84 28.97
N LEU A 142 2.33 -2.11 30.06
CA LEU A 142 3.67 -1.63 30.45
C LEU A 142 4.60 -2.79 30.81
N GLY A 143 4.12 -3.77 31.56
CA GLY A 143 4.90 -4.98 31.90
C GLY A 143 5.32 -5.76 30.65
N MET A 144 4.44 -5.92 29.66
CA MET A 144 4.76 -6.55 28.38
C MET A 144 5.85 -5.79 27.62
N LYS A 145 5.77 -4.45 27.59
CA LYS A 145 6.78 -3.60 26.96
C LYS A 145 8.16 -3.76 27.62
N GLU A 146 8.21 -3.82 28.93
CA GLU A 146 9.45 -4.02 29.68
C GLU A 146 10.03 -5.42 29.46
N SER A 147 9.18 -6.44 29.49
CA SER A 147 9.56 -7.82 29.19
C SER A 147 10.17 -7.96 27.79
N LEU A 148 9.54 -7.34 26.78
CA LEU A 148 10.04 -7.33 25.40
C LEU A 148 11.39 -6.60 25.29
N LYS A 149 11.54 -5.44 25.93
CA LYS A 149 12.84 -4.73 25.99
C LYS A 149 13.93 -5.60 26.63
N ALA A 150 13.61 -6.29 27.72
CA ALA A 150 14.55 -7.19 28.38
C ALA A 150 14.90 -8.39 27.48
N HIS A 151 13.93 -8.93 26.74
CA HIS A 151 14.17 -10.00 25.77
C HIS A 151 15.12 -9.56 24.65
N ILE A 152 14.89 -8.39 24.04
CA ILE A 152 15.76 -7.83 23.00
C ILE A 152 17.18 -7.62 23.53
N ARG A 153 17.34 -7.09 24.75
CA ARG A 153 18.67 -6.91 25.39
C ARG A 153 19.40 -8.22 25.62
N ARG A 154 18.69 -9.29 25.99
CA ARG A 154 19.27 -10.62 26.18
C ARG A 154 19.64 -11.29 24.85
N ASN A 155 19.03 -10.86 23.74
CA ASN A 155 19.23 -11.43 22.41
C ASN A 155 19.74 -10.38 21.40
N THR A 156 20.88 -9.75 21.72
CA THR A 156 21.56 -8.78 20.85
C THR A 156 22.17 -9.38 19.58
N CYS A 157 22.22 -10.71 19.47
CA CYS A 157 22.68 -11.48 18.31
C CYS A 157 21.61 -11.61 17.20
N ALA A 158 20.36 -11.19 17.43
CA ALA A 158 19.30 -11.25 16.42
C ALA A 158 19.58 -10.26 15.28
N GLN A 159 20.24 -10.76 14.24
CA GLN A 159 20.86 -10.06 13.11
C GLN A 159 19.83 -9.54 12.08
N GLY A 160 18.79 -8.82 12.52
CA GLY A 160 17.67 -8.43 11.65
C GLY A 160 17.33 -6.94 11.60
N PHE A 161 17.72 -6.15 12.60
CA PHE A 161 17.39 -4.72 12.61
C PHE A 161 18.40 -3.91 13.42
N SER A 162 19.42 -3.39 12.75
CA SER A 162 20.27 -2.36 13.34
C SER A 162 19.48 -1.06 13.41
N PRO A 163 19.29 -0.43 14.59
CA PRO A 163 18.65 0.88 14.64
C PRO A 163 19.47 1.89 13.83
N PRO A 164 18.83 2.83 13.11
CA PRO A 164 19.54 3.83 12.33
C PRO A 164 20.47 4.62 13.26
N ARG A 165 21.76 4.71 12.92
CA ARG A 165 22.69 5.60 13.59
C ARG A 165 22.20 7.03 13.38
N ILE A 166 21.66 7.63 14.43
CA ILE A 166 21.37 9.05 14.46
C ILE A 166 22.73 9.75 14.53
N HIS A 167 23.17 10.33 13.42
CA HIS A 167 24.29 11.27 13.44
C HIS A 167 23.80 12.53 14.16
N HIS A 168 24.32 12.76 15.36
CA HIS A 168 24.28 14.08 15.98
C HIS A 168 25.14 15.01 15.14
N TYR A 169 24.50 16.01 14.53
CA TYR A 169 25.17 17.23 14.09
C TYR A 169 25.20 18.23 15.24
#